data_AF-A0A1Q7XVF0-F1
#
_entry.id   AF-A0A1Q7XVF0-F1
#
_cell.length_a   1.000
_cell.length_b   1.000
_cell.length_c   1.000
_cell.angle_alpha   90.00
_cell.angle_beta   90.00
_cell.angle_gamma   90.00
#
_symmetry.space_group_name_H-M   'P 1'
#
loop_
_entity.id
_entity.type
_entity.pdbx_description
1 polymer ?
#
loop_
_entity_poly.entity_id
_entity_poly.type
_entity_poly.pdbx_seq_one_letter_code
_entity_poly.pdbx_strand_id
1 'polypeptide(L)'
;MQDIGFPAGAFVAGVSGINNAGTAAGGYIRGADFTPRSYIWTSLGGFRDLGIPQSEAAGINNKGHVVGRYNVACVFCDSGHAFLWDRDGVRDLGTLPGQAFSYGWALNVHDQVVGFSGPYAFLWTKTTGMLNLNDLIDSSSGWQLYFAAGINAKGQIVGRGLLNGEEHGALGLLDLVVRKSIRIGNGYNLGDDHSGHCETCRQGLQRRHIQLSQKS
;
A
#
# COMPACT_ATOMS: atom_id res chain seq x y z
N MET A 1 -24.22 18.55 -11.03
CA MET A 1 -24.55 17.50 -10.06
C MET A 1 -25.13 16.33 -10.85
N GLN A 2 -24.60 15.12 -10.69
CA GLN A 2 -25.06 13.93 -11.41
C GLN A 2 -25.48 12.88 -10.39
N ASP A 3 -26.65 12.29 -10.60
CA ASP A 3 -27.10 11.14 -9.82
C ASP A 3 -26.32 9.89 -10.25
N ILE A 4 -25.77 9.17 -9.29
CA ILE A 4 -25.03 7.93 -9.53
C ILE A 4 -25.96 6.78 -9.90
N GLY A 5 -27.24 6.84 -9.50
CA GLY A 5 -28.19 5.74 -9.61
C GLY A 5 -27.77 4.52 -8.78
N PHE A 6 -28.74 3.71 -8.37
CA PHE A 6 -28.48 2.46 -7.64
C PHE A 6 -29.69 1.52 -7.82
N PRO A 7 -29.53 0.20 -7.54
CA PRO A 7 -30.62 -0.76 -7.71
C PRO A 7 -31.85 -0.37 -6.90
N ALA A 8 -33.05 -0.59 -7.45
CA ALA A 8 -34.30 -0.30 -6.75
C ALA A 8 -34.35 -1.02 -5.39
N GLY A 9 -34.73 -0.29 -4.34
CA GLY A 9 -34.76 -0.80 -2.96
C GLY A 9 -33.39 -0.90 -2.27
N ALA A 10 -32.29 -0.58 -2.94
CA ALA A 10 -31.00 -0.43 -2.29
C ALA A 10 -30.85 0.93 -1.61
N PHE A 11 -29.96 1.01 -0.63
CA PHE A 11 -29.58 2.26 0.03
C PHE A 11 -28.07 2.48 -0.17
N VAL A 12 -27.67 3.60 -0.75
CA VAL A 12 -26.24 3.93 -0.87
C VAL A 12 -25.74 4.50 0.45
N ALA A 13 -24.68 3.90 0.99
CA ALA A 13 -24.05 4.35 2.23
C ALA A 13 -23.05 5.50 2.00
N GLY A 14 -22.56 5.67 0.76
CA GLY A 14 -21.72 6.79 0.36
C GLY A 14 -20.73 6.42 -0.75
N VAL A 15 -19.90 7.39 -1.13
CA VAL A 15 -18.71 7.21 -1.97
C VAL A 15 -17.50 7.25 -1.05
N SER A 16 -16.66 6.22 -1.08
CA SER A 16 -15.42 6.14 -0.29
C SER A 16 -14.20 6.62 -1.06
N GLY A 17 -14.23 6.59 -2.39
CA GLY A 17 -13.16 7.11 -3.21
C GLY A 17 -13.59 7.43 -4.63
N ILE A 18 -12.87 8.36 -5.26
CA ILE A 18 -13.01 8.70 -6.68
C ILE A 18 -11.61 8.85 -7.30
N ASN A 19 -11.43 8.36 -8.52
CA ASN A 19 -10.16 8.48 -9.24
C ASN A 19 -10.20 9.60 -10.30
N ASN A 20 -9.06 9.85 -10.97
CA ASN A 20 -8.93 10.93 -11.95
C ASN A 20 -9.81 10.76 -13.20
N ALA A 21 -10.32 9.56 -13.47
CA ALA A 21 -11.25 9.30 -14.56
C ALA A 21 -12.72 9.56 -14.17
N GLY A 22 -12.98 9.98 -12.92
CA GLY A 22 -14.33 10.12 -12.37
C GLY A 22 -14.97 8.80 -12.01
N THR A 23 -14.21 7.70 -11.98
CA THR A 23 -14.69 6.42 -11.48
C THR A 23 -14.76 6.48 -9.96
N ALA A 24 -15.92 6.18 -9.40
CA ALA A 24 -16.17 6.21 -7.96
C ALA A 24 -16.32 4.80 -7.40
N ALA A 25 -15.87 4.57 -6.17
CA ALA A 25 -16.13 3.37 -5.40
C ALA A 25 -16.82 3.73 -4.09
N GLY A 26 -17.65 2.83 -3.58
CA GLY A 26 -18.39 3.09 -2.35
C GLY A 26 -19.12 1.86 -1.82
N GLY A 27 -19.89 2.08 -0.76
CA GLY A 27 -20.71 1.07 -0.10
C GLY A 27 -22.20 1.27 -0.36
N TYR A 28 -22.93 0.18 -0.46
CA TYR A 28 -24.39 0.17 -0.55
C TYR A 28 -24.97 -1.03 0.20
N ILE A 29 -26.22 -0.91 0.64
CA ILE A 29 -26.99 -1.99 1.27
C ILE A 29 -27.98 -2.49 0.23
N ARG A 30 -27.93 -3.78 -0.08
CA ARG A 30 -28.92 -4.41 -0.95
C ARG A 30 -30.20 -4.67 -0.16
N GLY A 31 -31.32 -4.05 -0.57
CA GLY A 31 -32.57 -4.06 0.20
C GLY A 31 -33.21 -5.43 0.43
N ALA A 32 -32.92 -6.43 -0.42
CA ALA A 32 -33.50 -7.76 -0.30
C ALA A 32 -32.90 -8.59 0.86
N ASP A 33 -31.62 -8.38 1.19
CA ASP A 33 -30.86 -9.18 2.16
C ASP A 33 -30.17 -8.33 3.24
N PHE A 34 -30.40 -7.01 3.23
CA PHE A 34 -29.74 -6.01 4.08
C PHE A 34 -28.21 -6.16 4.16
N THR A 35 -27.61 -6.75 3.13
CA THR A 35 -26.18 -7.07 3.13
C THR A 35 -25.39 -5.87 2.60
N PRO A 36 -24.44 -5.32 3.38
CA PRO A 36 -23.53 -4.30 2.88
C PRO A 36 -22.64 -4.87 1.80
N ARG A 37 -22.46 -4.10 0.74
CA ARG A 37 -21.75 -4.48 -0.47
C ARG A 37 -20.99 -3.29 -1.02
N SER A 38 -19.90 -3.57 -1.69
CA SER A 38 -19.13 -2.56 -2.40
C SER A 38 -19.61 -2.42 -3.84
N TYR A 39 -19.53 -1.21 -4.39
CA TYR A 39 -19.81 -0.93 -5.78
C TYR A 39 -18.71 -0.09 -6.42
N ILE A 40 -18.71 -0.09 -7.76
CA ILE A 40 -18.03 0.87 -8.59
C ILE A 40 -19.05 1.59 -9.46
N TRP A 41 -18.80 2.86 -9.73
CA TRP A 41 -19.61 3.67 -10.62
C TRP A 41 -18.74 4.34 -11.68
N THR A 42 -19.24 4.38 -12.92
CA THR A 42 -18.64 5.15 -14.01
C THR A 42 -19.72 5.92 -14.74
N SER A 43 -19.37 7.05 -15.37
CA SER A 43 -20.33 7.83 -16.16
C SER A 43 -20.90 7.07 -17.37
N LEU A 44 -20.13 6.16 -17.95
CA LEU A 44 -20.54 5.36 -19.12
C LEU A 44 -21.23 4.04 -18.75
N GLY A 45 -20.81 3.40 -17.67
CA GLY A 45 -21.28 2.08 -17.25
C GLY A 45 -22.29 2.11 -16.10
N GLY A 46 -22.51 3.27 -15.47
CA GLY A 46 -23.38 3.42 -14.31
C GLY A 46 -22.88 2.65 -13.09
N PHE A 47 -23.82 2.34 -12.20
CA PHE A 47 -23.61 1.58 -10.98
C PHE A 47 -23.34 0.10 -11.26
N ARG A 48 -22.30 -0.47 -10.63
CA ARG A 48 -21.98 -1.89 -10.70
C ARG A 48 -21.55 -2.43 -9.34
N ASP A 49 -22.22 -3.49 -8.90
CA ASP A 49 -21.82 -4.29 -7.75
C ASP A 49 -20.45 -4.96 -8.00
N LEU A 50 -19.55 -4.93 -7.01
CA LEU A 50 -18.25 -5.62 -7.11
C LEU A 50 -18.37 -7.15 -7.02
N GLY A 51 -19.52 -7.66 -6.59
CA GLY A 51 -19.79 -9.07 -6.34
C GLY A 51 -19.35 -9.54 -4.95
N ILE A 52 -19.04 -8.62 -4.03
CA ILE A 52 -18.47 -8.94 -2.71
C ILE A 52 -19.52 -8.67 -1.62
N PRO A 53 -20.19 -9.72 -1.07
CA PRO A 53 -21.09 -9.55 0.05
C PRO A 53 -20.33 -9.16 1.32
N GLN A 54 -21.00 -8.47 2.23
CA GLN A 54 -20.46 -8.06 3.54
C GLN A 54 -19.14 -7.29 3.39
N SER A 55 -19.11 -6.30 2.49
CA SER A 55 -17.89 -5.57 2.12
C SER A 55 -18.01 -4.07 2.23
N GLU A 56 -16.88 -3.44 2.45
CA GLU A 56 -16.68 -1.99 2.55
C GLU A 56 -15.49 -1.60 1.69
N ALA A 57 -15.73 -0.80 0.64
CA ALA A 57 -14.67 -0.20 -0.16
C ALA A 57 -14.08 1.01 0.57
N ALA A 58 -12.76 1.16 0.52
CA ALA A 58 -12.05 2.24 1.19
C ALA A 58 -11.23 3.12 0.25
N GLY A 59 -10.73 2.57 -0.86
CA GLY A 59 -9.90 3.31 -1.79
C GLY A 59 -10.02 2.79 -3.22
N ILE A 60 -9.75 3.67 -4.18
CA ILE A 60 -9.70 3.36 -5.61
C ILE A 60 -8.46 4.01 -6.25
N ASN A 61 -7.77 3.31 -7.14
CA ASN A 61 -6.67 3.89 -7.90
C ASN A 61 -7.09 4.34 -9.31
N ASN A 62 -6.17 4.98 -10.04
CA ASN A 62 -6.41 5.47 -11.40
C ASN A 62 -6.63 4.37 -12.45
N LYS A 63 -6.41 3.09 -12.13
CA LYS A 63 -6.84 1.96 -12.98
C LYS A 63 -8.30 1.56 -12.74
N GLY A 64 -8.92 2.08 -11.68
CA GLY A 64 -10.26 1.67 -11.23
C GLY A 64 -10.25 0.42 -10.36
N HIS A 65 -9.09 0.02 -9.83
CA HIS A 65 -9.00 -1.07 -8.87
C HIS A 65 -9.36 -0.56 -7.48
N VAL A 66 -10.06 -1.37 -6.71
CA VAL A 66 -10.67 -1.00 -5.43
C VAL A 66 -10.07 -1.84 -4.31
N VAL A 67 -9.81 -1.23 -3.16
CA VAL A 67 -9.43 -1.93 -1.93
C VAL A 67 -10.44 -1.66 -0.83
N GLY A 68 -10.43 -2.53 0.17
CA GLY A 68 -11.31 -2.42 1.33
C GLY A 68 -11.20 -3.65 2.21
N ARG A 69 -12.29 -3.97 2.91
CA ARG A 69 -12.44 -5.19 3.69
C ARG A 69 -13.72 -5.94 3.34
N TYR A 70 -13.72 -7.24 3.54
CA TYR A 70 -14.94 -8.05 3.57
C TYR A 70 -14.89 -9.10 4.67
N ASN A 71 -16.05 -9.50 5.20
CA ASN A 71 -16.13 -10.56 6.21
C ASN A 71 -16.00 -11.94 5.55
N VAL A 72 -14.99 -12.74 5.95
CA VAL A 72 -14.78 -14.08 5.38
C VAL A 72 -15.53 -15.20 6.11
N ALA A 73 -15.73 -15.10 7.44
CA ALA A 73 -16.34 -16.18 8.22
C ALA A 73 -17.72 -15.82 8.78
N CYS A 74 -17.85 -14.66 9.42
CA CYS A 74 -19.14 -14.20 9.92
C CYS A 74 -19.17 -12.68 10.15
N VAL A 75 -20.38 -12.13 10.23
CA VAL A 75 -20.62 -10.68 10.32
C VAL A 75 -20.20 -10.07 11.67
N PHE A 76 -20.17 -10.88 12.74
CA PHE A 76 -19.97 -10.40 14.12
C PHE A 76 -18.66 -10.85 14.78
N CYS A 77 -17.77 -11.54 14.07
CA CYS A 77 -16.57 -12.17 14.65
C CYS A 77 -15.25 -11.48 14.30
N ASP A 78 -15.31 -10.24 13.80
CA ASP A 78 -14.13 -9.44 13.43
C ASP A 78 -13.10 -10.25 12.62
N SER A 79 -13.60 -11.01 11.64
CA SER A 79 -12.83 -11.87 10.73
C SER A 79 -12.73 -11.22 9.35
N GLY A 80 -12.53 -9.90 9.31
CA GLY A 80 -12.46 -9.16 8.06
C GLY A 80 -11.12 -9.40 7.37
N HIS A 81 -11.14 -9.67 6.07
CA HIS A 81 -9.94 -9.68 5.24
C HIS A 81 -9.90 -8.46 4.33
N ALA A 82 -8.71 -7.88 4.17
CA ALA A 82 -8.42 -6.91 3.15
C ALA A 82 -8.61 -7.56 1.76
N PHE A 83 -9.19 -6.81 0.83
CA PHE A 83 -9.31 -7.25 -0.56
C PHE A 83 -8.67 -6.25 -1.53
N LEU A 84 -8.29 -6.76 -2.69
CA LEU A 84 -8.06 -5.99 -3.91
C LEU A 84 -9.04 -6.50 -4.97
N TRP A 85 -9.83 -5.60 -5.53
CA TRP A 85 -10.76 -5.90 -6.60
C TRP A 85 -10.32 -5.21 -7.89
N ASP A 86 -10.36 -5.98 -8.98
CA ASP A 86 -10.19 -5.49 -10.35
C ASP A 86 -11.28 -6.11 -11.25
N ARG A 87 -11.12 -5.96 -12.58
CA ARG A 87 -12.11 -6.49 -13.53
C ARG A 87 -12.17 -8.03 -13.55
N ASP A 88 -11.12 -8.70 -13.08
CA ASP A 88 -11.05 -10.17 -13.01
C ASP A 88 -11.70 -10.70 -11.72
N GLY A 89 -12.03 -9.82 -10.77
CA GLY A 89 -12.80 -10.12 -9.57
C GLY A 89 -12.09 -9.73 -8.29
N VAL A 90 -12.53 -10.32 -7.18
CA VAL A 90 -11.96 -10.08 -5.85
C VAL A 90 -10.76 -10.98 -5.60
N ARG A 91 -9.67 -10.39 -5.11
CA ARG A 91 -8.53 -11.09 -4.52
C ARG A 91 -8.56 -10.87 -3.02
N ASP A 92 -8.66 -11.96 -2.28
CA ASP A 92 -8.38 -11.98 -0.85
C ASP A 92 -6.88 -11.71 -0.61
N LEU A 93 -6.56 -10.72 0.22
CA LEU A 93 -5.16 -10.39 0.57
C LEU A 93 -4.69 -11.12 1.84
N GLY A 94 -5.60 -11.76 2.57
CA GLY A 94 -5.36 -12.46 3.82
C GLY A 94 -5.02 -11.52 4.97
N THR A 95 -4.32 -12.05 5.97
CA THR A 95 -3.84 -11.31 7.15
C THR A 95 -2.32 -11.49 7.29
N LEU A 96 -1.72 -10.67 8.15
CA LEU A 96 -0.36 -10.96 8.64
C LEU A 96 -0.38 -12.25 9.46
N PRO A 97 0.73 -13.03 9.48
CA PRO A 97 0.81 -14.24 10.28
C PRO A 97 0.38 -14.02 11.74
N GLY A 98 -0.55 -14.84 12.22
CA GLY A 98 -1.08 -14.78 13.58
C GLY A 98 -2.12 -13.68 13.84
N GLN A 99 -2.51 -12.89 12.83
CA GLN A 99 -3.54 -11.85 12.97
C GLN A 99 -4.91 -12.35 12.52
N ALA A 100 -5.95 -11.91 13.24
CA ALA A 100 -7.34 -12.33 13.00
C ALA A 100 -8.05 -11.56 11.88
N PHE A 101 -7.61 -10.33 11.60
CA PHE A 101 -8.23 -9.47 10.59
C PHE A 101 -7.22 -8.57 9.88
N SER A 102 -7.66 -8.02 8.76
CA SER A 102 -6.96 -6.98 8.00
C SER A 102 -7.95 -6.05 7.28
N TYR A 103 -7.47 -4.85 6.97
CA TYR A 103 -8.23 -3.83 6.26
C TYR A 103 -7.31 -3.10 5.25
N GLY A 104 -7.64 -3.17 3.97
CA GLY A 104 -6.94 -2.42 2.92
C GLY A 104 -7.46 -0.99 2.86
N TRP A 105 -6.61 -0.02 3.20
CA TRP A 105 -7.01 1.38 3.34
C TRP A 105 -6.73 2.20 2.09
N ALA A 106 -5.56 2.01 1.49
CA ALA A 106 -5.13 2.75 0.31
C ALA A 106 -4.36 1.85 -0.65
N LEU A 107 -4.31 2.25 -1.91
CA LEU A 107 -3.55 1.58 -2.95
C LEU A 107 -2.97 2.58 -3.95
N ASN A 108 -1.83 2.24 -4.55
CA ASN A 108 -1.26 3.04 -5.62
C ASN A 108 -1.56 2.45 -7.00
N VAL A 109 -1.07 3.11 -8.06
CA VAL A 109 -1.25 2.68 -9.46
C VAL A 109 -0.54 1.36 -9.79
N HIS A 110 0.37 0.89 -8.94
CA HIS A 110 1.07 -0.40 -9.10
C HIS A 110 0.36 -1.55 -8.35
N ASP A 111 -0.86 -1.30 -7.85
CA ASP A 111 -1.64 -2.28 -7.09
C ASP A 111 -0.93 -2.76 -5.82
N GLN A 112 -0.08 -1.91 -5.26
CA GLN A 112 0.45 -2.05 -3.92
C GLN A 112 -0.60 -1.52 -2.94
N VAL A 113 -0.96 -2.33 -1.96
CA VAL A 113 -2.03 -2.02 -1.00
C VAL A 113 -1.42 -1.82 0.37
N VAL A 114 -1.88 -0.81 1.08
CA VAL A 114 -1.46 -0.54 2.47
C VAL A 114 -2.68 -0.44 3.37
N GLY A 115 -2.47 -0.70 4.66
CA GLY A 115 -3.52 -0.64 5.66
C GLY A 115 -3.02 -1.20 6.99
N PHE A 116 -3.86 -1.95 7.68
CA PHE A 116 -3.53 -2.61 8.94
C PHE A 116 -4.02 -4.05 8.99
N SER A 117 -3.31 -4.89 9.74
CA SER A 117 -3.71 -6.26 10.08
C SER A 117 -3.41 -6.52 11.55
N GLY A 118 -4.47 -6.79 12.33
CA GLY A 118 -4.39 -6.70 13.78
C GLY A 118 -3.86 -5.33 14.22
N PRO A 119 -2.82 -5.28 15.08
CA PRO A 119 -2.22 -4.04 15.54
C PRO A 119 -1.08 -3.52 14.64
N TYR A 120 -0.85 -4.10 13.46
CA TYR A 120 0.32 -3.79 12.64
C TYR A 120 -0.05 -3.15 11.31
N ALA A 121 0.72 -2.15 10.89
CA ALA A 121 0.63 -1.62 9.54
C ALA A 121 1.21 -2.64 8.54
N PHE A 122 0.60 -2.75 7.35
CA PHE A 122 1.09 -3.66 6.30
C PHE A 122 1.32 -2.96 4.96
N LEU A 123 2.20 -3.58 4.15
CA LEU A 123 2.28 -3.42 2.70
C LEU A 123 2.00 -4.78 2.05
N TRP A 124 1.05 -4.82 1.12
CA TRP A 124 0.80 -5.98 0.29
C TRP A 124 1.25 -5.71 -1.14
N THR A 125 1.93 -6.69 -1.73
CA THR A 125 2.22 -6.71 -3.17
C THR A 125 1.84 -8.07 -3.75
N LYS A 126 1.51 -8.09 -5.05
CA LYS A 126 1.22 -9.34 -5.77
C LYS A 126 2.35 -10.37 -5.69
N THR A 127 3.59 -9.91 -5.57
CA THR A 127 4.80 -10.76 -5.54
C THR A 127 5.17 -11.28 -4.16
N THR A 128 4.88 -10.52 -3.10
CA THR A 128 5.35 -10.84 -1.74
C THR A 128 4.23 -11.24 -0.78
N GLY A 129 2.97 -10.99 -1.14
CA GLY A 129 1.88 -11.03 -0.17
C GLY A 129 1.98 -9.89 0.84
N MET A 130 1.35 -10.08 2.00
CA MET A 130 1.28 -9.09 3.08
C MET A 130 2.57 -9.09 3.91
N LEU A 131 3.23 -7.94 3.99
CA LEU A 131 4.44 -7.70 4.78
C LEU A 131 4.11 -6.76 5.93
N ASN A 132 4.65 -7.04 7.11
CA ASN A 132 4.58 -6.13 8.25
C ASN A 132 5.53 -4.97 7.99
N LEU A 133 5.04 -3.72 8.01
CA LEU A 133 5.91 -2.56 7.76
C LEU A 133 7.00 -2.39 8.81
N ASN A 134 6.79 -2.91 10.03
CA ASN A 134 7.80 -2.88 11.09
C ASN A 134 9.04 -3.72 10.75
N ASP A 135 8.92 -4.70 9.84
CA ASP A 135 10.06 -5.50 9.37
C ASP A 135 10.86 -4.79 8.26
N LEU A 136 10.34 -3.65 7.76
CA LEU A 136 10.93 -2.89 6.65
C LEU A 136 11.59 -1.58 7.08
N ILE A 137 11.45 -1.22 8.36
CA ILE A 137 12.06 -0.02 8.95
C ILE A 137 13.29 -0.39 9.78
N ASP A 138 14.12 0.60 10.09
CA ASP A 138 15.22 0.42 11.02
C ASP A 138 14.67 0.10 12.41
N SER A 139 15.06 -1.05 12.97
CA SER A 139 14.62 -1.49 14.30
C SER A 139 15.09 -0.56 15.42
N SER A 140 16.12 0.26 15.18
CA SER A 140 16.60 1.28 16.12
C SER A 140 15.84 2.61 16.06
N SER A 141 14.89 2.76 15.12
CA SER A 141 14.15 4.01 14.91
C SER A 141 13.20 4.40 16.05
N GLY A 142 12.89 3.46 16.95
CA GLY A 142 11.91 3.65 18.02
C GLY A 142 10.45 3.64 17.54
N TRP A 143 10.22 3.48 16.23
CA TRP A 143 8.89 3.45 15.65
C TRP A 143 8.24 2.06 15.73
N GLN A 144 6.95 2.05 16.03
CA GLN A 144 6.06 0.90 15.90
C GLN A 144 4.83 1.31 15.09
N LEU A 145 4.77 0.91 13.84
CA LEU A 145 3.73 1.27 12.89
C LEU A 145 2.51 0.35 13.04
N TYR A 146 1.35 0.95 13.31
CA TYR A 146 0.08 0.22 13.46
C TYR A 146 -0.95 0.55 12.39
N PHE A 147 -0.75 1.63 11.60
CA PHE A 147 -1.68 2.02 10.55
C PHE A 147 -0.99 2.70 9.38
N ALA A 148 -1.17 2.19 8.15
CA ALA A 148 -0.75 2.87 6.93
C ALA A 148 -1.96 3.52 6.22
N ALA A 149 -1.93 4.85 6.11
CA ALA A 149 -3.05 5.68 5.66
C ALA A 149 -3.02 5.98 4.16
N GLY A 150 -1.85 5.93 3.54
CA GLY A 150 -1.70 6.31 2.14
C GLY A 150 -0.42 5.78 1.54
N ILE A 151 -0.44 5.56 0.23
CA ILE A 151 0.72 5.16 -0.56
C ILE A 151 0.68 5.88 -1.91
N ASN A 152 1.81 6.44 -2.35
CA ASN A 152 1.90 7.08 -3.66
C ASN A 152 2.51 6.14 -4.73
N ALA A 153 2.57 6.60 -5.99
CA ALA A 153 3.11 5.81 -7.09
C ALA A 153 4.60 5.47 -6.96
N LYS A 154 5.37 6.22 -6.14
CA LYS A 154 6.78 5.92 -5.85
C LYS A 154 6.94 4.86 -4.75
N GLY A 155 5.84 4.37 -4.18
CA GLY A 155 5.86 3.46 -3.03
C GLY A 155 6.04 4.16 -1.69
N GLN A 156 5.94 5.48 -1.64
CA GLN A 156 6.06 6.22 -0.39
C GLN A 156 4.79 6.08 0.44
N ILE A 157 4.93 5.65 1.69
CA ILE A 157 3.81 5.38 2.61
C ILE A 157 3.74 6.47 3.66
N VAL A 158 2.52 6.89 4.02
CA VAL A 158 2.23 7.72 5.21
C VAL A 158 1.33 6.95 6.17
N GLY A 159 1.42 7.21 7.47
CA GLY A 159 0.69 6.42 8.46
C GLY A 159 0.70 6.96 9.88
N ARG A 160 0.38 6.09 10.83
CA ARG A 160 0.47 6.33 12.27
C ARG A 160 1.29 5.23 12.93
N GLY A 161 1.98 5.62 13.99
CA GLY A 161 2.81 4.72 14.77
C GLY A 161 3.06 5.27 16.16
N LEU A 162 3.62 4.43 17.01
CA LEU A 162 4.17 4.85 18.29
C LEU A 162 5.65 5.18 18.08
N LEU A 163 6.12 6.31 18.61
CA LEU A 163 7.54 6.63 18.71
C LEU A 163 7.94 6.54 20.19
N ASN A 164 8.77 5.56 20.54
CA ASN A 164 9.19 5.31 21.93
C ASN A 164 8.01 5.16 22.92
N GLY A 165 6.88 4.64 22.45
CA GLY A 165 5.69 4.40 23.27
C GLY A 165 4.64 5.51 23.27
N GLU A 166 4.93 6.68 22.68
CA GLU A 166 3.95 7.77 22.53
C GLU A 166 3.31 7.74 21.13
N GLU A 167 2.02 8.08 21.02
CA GLU A 167 1.31 8.12 19.73
C GLU A 167 1.74 9.35 18.92
N HIS A 168 2.26 9.11 17.72
CA HIS A 168 2.60 10.16 16.78
C HIS A 168 1.90 9.90 15.44
N GLY A 169 1.37 10.96 14.84
CA GLY A 169 1.12 10.94 13.40
C GLY A 169 2.46 10.69 12.69
N ALA A 170 2.62 9.54 12.05
CA ALA A 170 3.89 9.20 11.41
C ALA A 170 3.92 9.86 10.02
N LEU A 171 4.50 11.06 9.94
CA LEU A 171 4.99 11.61 8.68
C LEU A 171 6.37 11.02 8.38
N GLY A 172 6.47 9.70 8.34
CA GLY A 172 7.64 9.03 7.78
C GLY A 172 7.37 8.84 6.31
N LEU A 173 8.04 9.58 5.43
CA LEU A 173 8.27 9.10 4.06
C LEU A 173 8.98 7.75 4.20
N LEU A 174 8.25 6.65 4.30
CA LEU A 174 8.85 5.36 4.02
C LEU A 174 9.12 5.38 2.54
N ASP A 175 10.30 5.84 2.13
CA ASP A 175 10.76 5.68 0.75
C ASP A 175 11.03 4.19 0.59
N LEU A 176 9.97 3.43 0.33
CA LEU A 176 9.98 2.00 0.07
C LEU A 176 10.52 1.75 -1.36
N VAL A 177 11.52 2.52 -1.76
CA VAL A 177 12.48 2.07 -2.75
C VAL A 177 13.26 0.99 -2.03
N VAL A 178 12.98 -0.26 -2.39
CA VAL A 178 13.72 -1.45 -1.96
C VAL A 178 15.23 -1.17 -2.06
N ARG A 179 15.83 -0.66 -1.01
CA ARG A 179 17.26 -0.78 -0.75
C ARG A 179 17.35 -1.77 0.38
N LYS A 180 17.27 -3.06 0.02
CA LYS A 180 18.25 -4.00 0.56
C LYS A 180 19.61 -3.37 0.26
N SER A 181 20.11 -2.49 1.12
CA SER A 181 21.53 -2.37 1.26
C SER A 181 21.95 -3.74 1.77
N ILE A 182 22.33 -4.60 0.83
CA ILE A 182 23.23 -5.70 1.12
C ILE A 182 24.42 -5.00 1.78
N ARG A 183 24.49 -5.05 3.12
CA ARG A 183 25.74 -4.78 3.82
C ARG A 183 26.63 -5.95 3.44
N ILE A 184 27.32 -5.85 2.31
CA ILE A 184 28.56 -6.58 2.14
C ILE A 184 29.48 -5.92 3.16
N GLY A 185 29.81 -6.66 4.21
CA GLY A 185 30.69 -6.19 5.25
C GLY A 185 31.96 -5.62 4.62
N ASN A 186 32.23 -4.35 4.90
CA ASN A 186 33.50 -3.81 5.34
C ASN A 186 33.32 -2.30 5.49
N GLY A 187 33.39 -1.85 6.75
CA GLY A 187 33.05 -0.49 7.13
C GLY A 187 34.01 0.53 6.53
N TYR A 188 33.42 1.53 5.86
CA TYR A 188 33.93 2.90 5.79
C TYR A 188 32.72 3.83 5.63
N ASN A 189 32.45 4.63 6.66
CA ASN A 189 31.50 5.75 6.56
C ASN A 189 32.17 6.86 5.74
N LEU A 190 31.57 7.25 4.62
CA LEU A 190 31.82 8.56 4.04
C LEU A 190 30.71 9.48 4.53
N GLY A 191 31.10 10.34 5.48
CA GLY A 191 30.26 11.43 5.96
C GLY A 191 30.01 12.45 4.85
N ASP A 192 28.90 13.15 5.02
CA ASP A 192 28.46 14.27 4.20
C ASP A 192 29.57 15.32 4.04
N ASP A 193 29.91 15.65 2.78
CA ASP A 193 30.60 16.89 2.44
C ASP A 193 29.82 17.61 1.35
N HIS A 194 29.08 18.63 1.78
CA HIS A 194 28.61 19.72 0.95
C HIS A 194 29.74 20.74 0.76
N SER A 195 30.71 20.46 -0.10
CA SER A 195 31.59 21.47 -0.66
C SER A 195 32.18 21.00 -1.99
N GLY A 196 32.19 21.91 -2.97
CA GLY A 196 32.61 21.62 -4.33
C GLY A 196 34.10 21.33 -4.46
N HIS A 197 34.41 20.57 -5.52
CA HIS A 197 35.74 20.22 -6.06
C HIS A 197 36.42 19.00 -5.42
N CYS A 198 36.28 17.85 -6.08
CA CYS A 198 37.11 16.67 -5.83
C CYS A 198 38.28 16.63 -6.83
N GLU A 199 39.45 17.08 -6.39
CA GLU A 199 40.69 17.18 -7.16
C GLU A 199 41.44 15.83 -7.27
N THR A 200 40.90 14.74 -6.73
CA THR A 200 41.51 13.39 -6.74
C THR A 200 40.98 12.47 -7.85
N CYS A 201 39.99 12.89 -8.65
CA CYS A 201 39.62 12.17 -9.89
C CYS A 201 40.69 12.24 -11.00
N ARG A 202 41.76 13.03 -10.84
CA ARG A 202 42.79 13.23 -11.88
C ARG A 202 43.97 12.26 -11.82
N GLN A 203 44.15 11.48 -10.75
CA GLN A 203 45.32 10.58 -10.63
C GLN A 203 45.03 9.09 -10.93
N GLY A 204 43.76 8.71 -11.13
CA GLY A 204 43.38 7.32 -11.44
C GLY A 204 43.48 6.90 -12.91
N LEU A 205 43.60 7.86 -13.84
CA LEU A 205 43.58 7.59 -15.29
C LEU A 205 44.96 7.57 -15.97
N GLN A 206 46.06 7.85 -15.25
CA GLN A 206 47.42 7.76 -15.80
C GLN A 206 48.21 6.49 -15.41
N ARG A 207 47.65 5.58 -14.61
CA ARG A 207 48.30 4.31 -14.23
C ARG A 207 47.80 3.05 -14.97
N ARG A 208 47.20 3.20 -16.15
CA ARG A 208 46.78 2.05 -17.02
C ARG A 208 47.53 1.95 -18.36
N HIS A 209 48.78 2.43 -18.44
CA HIS A 209 49.59 2.26 -19.66
C HIS A 209 51.00 1.68 -19.46
N ILE A 210 51.30 1.12 -18.28
CA ILE A 210 52.57 0.39 -18.08
C ILE A 210 52.26 -0.90 -17.32
N GLN A 211 51.75 -1.91 -18.03
CA GLN A 211 51.92 -3.34 -17.72
C GLN A 211 51.23 -4.21 -18.79
N LEU A 212 51.73 -4.16 -20.02
CA LEU A 212 51.59 -5.25 -21.00
C LEU A 212 52.91 -5.38 -21.77
N SER A 213 53.88 -6.02 -21.11
CA SER A 213 55.09 -6.57 -21.73
C SER A 213 55.65 -7.61 -20.76
N GLN A 214 55.30 -8.88 -20.98
CA GLN A 214 56.11 -10.08 -20.73
C GLN A 214 55.20 -11.33 -20.71
N LYS A 215 55.01 -11.93 -21.88
CA LYS A 215 54.97 -13.39 -22.03
C LYS A 215 55.74 -13.72 -23.33
N SER A 216 56.71 -14.62 -23.14
CA SER A 216 57.52 -15.39 -24.10
C SER A 216 57.05 -15.44 -25.54
#